data_AF-A0A212LR18-F1
#
_entry.id   AF-A0A212LR18-F1
#
_cell.length_a   1.000
_cell.length_b   1.000
_cell.length_c   1.000
_cell.angle_alpha   90.00
_cell.angle_beta   90.00
_cell.angle_gamma   90.00
#
_symmetry.space_group_name_H-M   'P 1'
#
loop_
_entity.id
_entity.type
_entity.pdbx_description
1 polymer ?
#
loop_
_entity_poly.entity_id
_entity_poly.type
_entity_poly.pdbx_seq_one_letter_code
_entity_poly.pdbx_strand_id
1 'polypeptide(L)' 'MGDEKRYQIAVGDEIYRDVVRAPDREPGDFLTRSEAAQRIVDEMNGVIEIARITRRRAMRILRAETKKNSIA' A
#
# COMPACT_ATOMS: atom_id res chain seq x y z
N MET A 1 -7.99 -27.27 -18.57
CA MET A 1 -7.84 -27.10 -17.10
C MET A 1 -6.94 -25.89 -16.94
N GLY A 2 -7.49 -24.79 -16.42
CA GLY A 2 -7.03 -23.42 -16.73
C GLY A 2 -5.72 -23.00 -16.06
N ASP A 3 -5.00 -22.11 -16.76
CA ASP A 3 -3.85 -21.31 -16.30
C ASP A 3 -4.22 -20.37 -15.14
N GLU A 4 -4.60 -20.93 -13.98
CA GLU A 4 -5.07 -20.13 -12.85
C GLU A 4 -3.93 -19.39 -12.11
N LYS A 5 -2.67 -19.77 -12.34
CA LYS A 5 -1.49 -19.30 -11.57
C LYS A 5 -0.44 -18.60 -12.46
N ARG A 6 -0.76 -17.43 -13.02
CA ARG A 6 0.20 -16.59 -13.79
C ARG A 6 -0.01 -15.09 -13.59
N TYR A 7 -0.03 -14.60 -12.35
CA TYR A 7 -0.08 -13.15 -12.11
C TYR A 7 1.04 -12.70 -11.15
N GLN A 8 1.53 -11.48 -11.36
CA GLN A 8 2.57 -10.80 -10.59
C GLN A 8 2.18 -9.33 -10.33
N ILE A 9 2.90 -8.67 -9.43
CA ILE A 9 2.68 -7.25 -9.08
C ILE A 9 3.69 -6.39 -9.85
N ALA A 10 3.21 -5.46 -10.68
CA ALA A 10 4.06 -4.42 -11.25
C ALA A 10 4.33 -3.35 -10.17
N VAL A 11 5.62 -3.08 -9.91
CA VAL A 11 6.04 -2.05 -8.95
C VAL A 11 6.33 -0.75 -9.70
N GLY A 12 5.43 0.23 -9.61
CA GLY A 12 5.68 1.63 -9.97
C GLY A 12 5.98 2.50 -8.74
N ASP A 13 5.94 3.83 -8.89
CA ASP A 13 5.93 4.80 -7.76
C ASP A 13 4.95 4.30 -6.68
N GLU A 14 5.27 4.44 -5.38
CA GLU A 14 4.63 3.75 -4.23
C GLU A 14 3.08 3.74 -4.21
N ILE A 15 2.44 4.59 -4.99
CA ILE A 15 0.98 4.78 -5.09
C ILE A 15 0.34 3.92 -6.21
N TYR A 16 1.09 3.49 -7.23
CA TYR A 16 0.56 2.74 -8.38
C TYR A 16 1.09 1.32 -8.40
N ARG A 17 0.30 0.38 -7.86
CA ARG A 17 0.51 -1.07 -7.99
C ARG A 17 -0.60 -1.68 -8.82
N ASP A 18 -0.23 -2.56 -9.73
CA ASP A 18 -1.18 -3.28 -10.60
C ASP A 18 -0.88 -4.77 -10.64
N VAL A 19 -1.95 -5.56 -10.84
CA VAL A 19 -1.87 -7.02 -11.01
C VAL A 19 -1.72 -7.32 -12.49
N VAL A 20 -0.51 -7.68 -12.90
CA VAL A 20 -0.18 -7.98 -14.30
C VAL A 20 0.06 -9.47 -14.50
N ARG A 21 -0.19 -9.99 -15.70
CA ARG A 21 0.10 -11.39 -16.01
C ARG A 21 1.62 -11.62 -16.00
N ALA A 22 2.06 -12.69 -15.35
CA ALA A 22 3.47 -13.07 -15.35
C ALA A 22 3.90 -13.59 -16.74
N PRO A 23 5.16 -13.32 -17.17
CA PRO A 23 5.67 -13.82 -18.45
C PRO A 23 5.66 -15.34 -18.55
N ASP A 24 5.38 -15.86 -19.74
CA ASP A 24 5.13 -17.29 -19.95
C ASP A 24 6.35 -18.21 -19.73
N ARG A 25 7.56 -17.66 -19.58
CA ARG A 25 8.83 -18.41 -19.50
C ARG A 25 9.67 -18.10 -18.26
N GLU A 26 9.11 -17.37 -17.30
CA GLU A 26 9.84 -16.99 -16.10
C GLU A 26 9.65 -18.07 -15.02
N PRO A 27 10.70 -18.51 -14.32
CA PRO A 27 10.56 -19.28 -13.09
C PRO A 27 10.25 -18.34 -11.93
N GLY A 28 9.22 -18.63 -11.12
CA GLY A 28 8.87 -17.83 -9.96
C GLY A 28 7.68 -18.38 -9.17
N ASP A 29 7.50 -17.86 -7.95
CA ASP A 29 6.32 -18.13 -7.12
C ASP A 29 5.14 -17.29 -7.62
N PHE A 30 4.41 -17.85 -8.58
CA PHE A 30 3.25 -17.17 -9.16
C PHE A 30 2.04 -17.22 -8.24
N LEU A 31 1.40 -16.07 -8.13
CA LEU A 31 0.14 -15.93 -7.43
C LEU A 31 -1.02 -16.08 -8.43
N THR A 32 -2.17 -16.51 -7.92
CA THR A 32 -3.44 -16.26 -8.59
C THR A 32 -3.70 -14.75 -8.63
N ARG A 33 -4.58 -14.31 -9.54
CA ARG A 33 -4.96 -12.90 -9.64
C ARG A 33 -5.51 -12.35 -8.32
N SER A 34 -6.29 -13.17 -7.60
CA SER A 34 -6.86 -12.83 -6.30
C SER A 34 -5.81 -12.73 -5.20
N GLU A 35 -4.83 -13.64 -5.14
CA GLU A 35 -3.74 -13.56 -4.16
C GLU A 35 -2.85 -12.35 -4.40
N ALA A 36 -2.54 -12.03 -5.67
CA ALA A 36 -1.80 -10.82 -6.01
C ALA A 36 -2.56 -9.54 -5.61
N ALA A 37 -3.87 -9.49 -5.85
CA ALA A 37 -4.70 -8.37 -5.43
C ALA A 37 -4.76 -8.24 -3.89
N GLN A 38 -4.93 -9.35 -3.17
CA GLN A 38 -4.96 -9.35 -1.71
C GLN A 38 -3.65 -8.84 -1.11
N ARG A 39 -2.51 -9.24 -1.69
CA ARG A 39 -1.21 -8.76 -1.25
C ARG A 39 -1.05 -7.24 -1.43
N ILE A 40 -1.52 -6.68 -2.55
CA ILE A 40 -1.55 -5.22 -2.74
C ILE A 40 -2.40 -4.55 -1.65
N VAL A 41 -3.58 -5.10 -1.35
CA VAL A 41 -4.46 -4.56 -0.29
C VAL A 41 -3.76 -4.56 1.07
N ASP A 42 -3.12 -5.66 1.44
CA ASP A 42 -2.44 -5.80 2.74
C ASP A 42 -1.26 -4.82 2.86
N GLU A 43 -0.46 -4.66 1.80
CA GLU A 43 0.63 -3.70 1.74
C GLU A 43 0.10 -2.25 1.86
N MET A 44 -0.97 -1.91 1.13
CA MET A 44 -1.58 -0.57 1.20
C MET A 44 -2.20 -0.28 2.56
N ASN A 45 -2.79 -1.27 3.22
CA ASN A 45 -3.30 -1.11 4.58
C ASN A 45 -2.19 -0.71 5.57
N GLY A 46 -0.99 -1.30 5.44
CA GLY A 46 0.18 -0.90 6.22
C GLY A 46 0.60 0.55 5.96
N VAL A 47 0.67 0.97 4.69
CA VAL A 47 0.97 2.36 4.32
C VAL A 47 -0.06 3.33 4.90
N ILE A 48 -1.36 3.01 4.81
CA ILE A 48 -2.44 3.82 5.36
C ILE A 48 -2.32 3.93 6.88
N GLU A 49 -1.97 2.86 7.58
CA GLU A 49 -1.77 2.89 9.03
C GLU A 49 -0.65 3.85 9.43
N ILE A 50 0.50 3.77 8.76
CA ILE A 50 1.63 4.68 8.99
C ILE A 50 1.21 6.13 8.72
N ALA A 51 0.52 6.38 7.59
CA ALA A 51 0.01 7.71 7.27
C ALA A 51 -0.96 8.25 8.34
N ARG A 52 -1.84 7.39 8.88
CA ARG A 52 -2.75 7.74 9.99
C ARG A 52 -1.99 8.10 11.27
N ILE A 53 -0.91 7.39 11.60
CA ILE A 53 -0.05 7.70 12.76
C ILE A 53 0.63 9.06 12.56
N THR A 54 1.24 9.29 11.39
CA THR A 54 1.89 10.55 11.05
C THR A 54 0.93 11.73 11.13
N ARG A 55 -0.27 11.59 10.54
CA ARG A 55 -1.33 12.60 10.64
C ARG A 55 -1.71 12.92 12.09
N ARG A 56 -1.86 11.90 12.95
CA ARG A 56 -2.15 12.10 14.38
C ARG A 56 -1.02 12.85 15.11
N ARG A 57 0.23 12.64 14.75
CA ARG A 57 1.38 13.37 15.31
C ARG A 57 1.35 14.84 14.85
N ALA A 58 1.14 15.10 13.56
CA ALA A 58 1.01 16.46 13.03
C ALA A 58 -0.14 17.24 13.69
N MET A 59 -1.31 16.61 13.86
CA MET A 59 -2.44 17.24 14.55
C MET A 59 -2.12 17.61 16.01
N ARG A 60 -1.33 16.80 16.72
CA ARG A 60 -0.91 17.11 18.08
C ARG A 60 -0.04 18.37 18.13
N ILE A 61 0.89 18.52 17.19
CA ILE A 61 1.73 19.71 17.05
C ILE A 61 0.85 20.93 16.77
N LEU A 62 -0.04 20.85 15.77
CA LEU A 62 -0.93 21.96 15.41
C LEU A 62 -1.79 22.43 16.61
N ARG A 63 -2.37 21.49 17.36
CA ARG A 63 -3.18 21.82 18.55
C ARG A 63 -2.36 22.51 19.64
N ALA A 64 -1.11 22.08 19.85
CA ALA A 64 -0.22 22.69 20.82
C ALA A 64 0.12 24.14 20.43
N GLU A 65 0.43 24.38 19.14
CA GLU A 65 0.71 25.73 18.63
C GLU A 65 -0.51 26.65 18.71
N THR A 66 -1.71 26.18 18.35
CA THR A 66 -2.94 26.97 18.48
C THR A 66 -3.21 27.36 19.94
N LYS A 67 -3.02 26.44 20.89
CA LYS A 67 -3.20 26.73 22.32
C LYS A 67 -2.19 27.76 22.82
N LYS A 68 -0.92 27.66 22.39
CA LYS A 68 0.14 28.61 22.75
C LYS A 68 -0.19 30.02 22.25
N ASN A 69 -0.67 30.14 21.01
CA ASN A 69 -1.04 31.43 20.42
C ASN A 69 -2.34 32.02 20.97
N SER A 70 -3.20 31.22 21.61
CA SER A 70 -4.42 31.74 22.26
C SER A 70 -4.22 32.26 23.68
N ILE A 71 -3.04 32.02 24.27
CA ILE A 71 -2.70 32.40 25.66
C ILE A 71 -1.73 33.61 25.68
N ALA A 72 -1.04 33.86 24.56
CA ALA A 72 -0.22 35.05 24.32
C ALA A 72 -1.08 36.21 23.79
#